data_AF-A0A2D9N362-F1
#
_entry.id   AF-A0A2D9N362-F1
#
_cell.length_a   1.000
_cell.length_b   1.000
_cell.length_c   1.000
_cell.angle_alpha   90.00
_cell.angle_beta   90.00
_cell.angle_gamma   90.00
#
_symmetry.space_group_name_H-M   'P 1'
#
loop_
_entity.id
_entity.type
_entity.pdbx_description
1 polymer ?
#
loop_
_entity_poly.entity_id
_entity_poly.type
_entity_poly.pdbx_seq_one_letter_code
_entity_poly.pdbx_strand_id
1 'polypeptide(L)'
;MKRNLLRLFGLLIITSLVITGFSTRNRVDLSQYRMDEIELCYDVPNELDVTDFNSTIVPSYTLFLGKTYVGFKEALGFKESRGDYETINQFGYLGKYQFGKGTLQMIGIKNAETFLGDTYLQEKAFDAYAARNKWILRRDIKRYRGRYIGGVKVTESGILAAAHLAGAGNVKKFLRSGGEVGFADANGTSIRYYLKKFSGYDTSHIVANKKAKAI
;
A
#
# COMPACT_ATOMS: atom_id res chain seq x y z
N MET A 1 62.45 -49.54 40.06
CA MET A 1 62.06 -49.13 38.69
C MET A 1 60.56 -48.81 38.53
N LYS A 2 59.63 -49.69 38.95
CA LYS A 2 58.18 -49.52 38.67
C LYS A 2 57.56 -48.20 39.19
N ARG A 3 57.99 -47.70 40.36
CA ARG A 3 57.44 -46.46 40.97
C ARG A 3 57.87 -45.17 40.25
N ASN A 4 59.06 -45.15 39.64
CA ASN A 4 59.53 -44.01 38.84
C ASN A 4 58.87 -44.00 37.46
N LEU A 5 58.61 -45.19 36.89
CA LEU A 5 57.87 -45.33 35.63
C LEU A 5 56.43 -44.81 35.75
N LEU A 6 55.75 -45.10 36.86
CA LEU A 6 54.40 -44.59 37.13
C LEU A 6 54.35 -43.07 37.27
N ARG A 7 55.37 -42.45 37.88
CA ARG A 7 55.47 -40.99 38.00
C ARG A 7 55.69 -40.32 36.64
N LEU A 8 56.55 -40.90 35.80
CA LEU A 8 56.76 -40.45 34.42
C LEU A 8 55.49 -40.55 33.57
N PHE A 9 54.74 -41.65 33.71
CA PHE A 9 53.47 -41.82 33.01
C PHE A 9 52.41 -40.82 33.47
N GLY A 10 52.31 -40.56 34.78
CA GLY A 10 51.41 -39.54 35.32
C GLY A 10 51.75 -38.14 34.80
N LEU A 11 53.04 -37.81 34.69
CA LEU A 11 53.51 -36.52 34.18
C LEU A 11 53.21 -36.33 32.69
N LEU A 12 53.29 -37.41 31.90
CA LEU A 12 52.89 -37.42 30.48
C LEU A 12 51.38 -37.21 30.29
N ILE A 13 50.55 -37.82 31.16
CA ILE A 13 49.10 -37.63 31.11
C ILE A 13 48.73 -36.19 31.44
N ILE A 14 49.34 -35.60 32.48
CA ILE A 14 49.08 -34.22 32.89
C ILE A 14 49.49 -33.24 31.78
N THR A 15 50.67 -33.43 31.19
CA THR A 15 51.15 -32.56 30.10
C THR A 15 50.26 -32.67 28.85
N SER A 16 49.81 -33.87 28.49
CA SER A 16 48.85 -34.07 27.41
C SER A 16 47.53 -33.32 27.68
N LEU A 17 47.03 -33.36 28.91
CA LEU A 17 45.77 -32.70 29.28
C LEU A 17 45.87 -31.16 29.16
N VAL A 18 47.02 -30.60 29.57
CA VAL A 18 47.28 -29.15 29.50
C VAL A 18 47.37 -28.67 28.05
N ILE A 19 48.01 -29.44 27.16
CA ILE A 19 48.12 -29.09 25.73
C ILE A 19 46.74 -29.10 25.05
N THR A 20 45.87 -30.05 25.41
CA THR A 20 44.50 -30.11 24.86
C THR A 20 43.55 -29.06 25.40
N GLY A 21 43.88 -28.41 26.53
CA GLY A 21 43.06 -27.36 27.14
C GLY A 21 43.17 -25.99 26.46
N PHE A 22 44.22 -25.75 25.67
CA PHE A 22 44.35 -24.54 24.86
C PHE A 22 43.60 -24.68 23.54
N SER A 23 42.27 -24.54 23.61
CA SER A 23 41.42 -24.39 22.42
C SER A 23 41.74 -23.08 21.72
N THR A 24 41.97 -23.14 20.41
CA THR A 24 42.35 -21.99 19.59
C THR A 24 41.26 -20.94 19.59
N ARG A 25 41.68 -19.68 19.72
CA ARG A 25 40.83 -18.50 19.82
C ARG A 25 39.86 -18.43 18.63
N ASN A 26 38.56 -18.57 18.90
CA ASN A 26 37.52 -18.33 17.91
C ASN A 26 37.71 -16.91 17.35
N ARG A 27 38.04 -16.80 16.07
CA ARG A 27 38.03 -15.51 15.39
C ARG A 27 36.57 -15.15 15.16
N VAL A 28 36.11 -14.12 15.85
CA VAL A 28 34.77 -13.56 15.65
C VAL A 28 34.76 -12.92 14.26
N ASP A 29 33.92 -13.44 13.38
CA ASP A 29 33.71 -12.87 12.06
C ASP A 29 32.83 -11.62 12.17
N LEU A 30 33.46 -10.46 11.97
CA LEU A 30 32.81 -9.15 11.99
C LEU A 30 32.54 -8.62 10.58
N SER A 31 32.72 -9.43 9.53
CA SER A 31 32.47 -9.02 8.13
C SER A 31 31.05 -8.51 7.91
N GLN A 32 30.07 -9.05 8.62
CA GLN A 32 28.67 -8.60 8.59
C GLN A 32 28.45 -7.15 9.07
N TYR A 33 29.39 -6.60 9.86
CA TYR A 33 29.33 -5.21 10.33
C TYR A 33 30.18 -4.26 9.47
N ARG A 34 30.88 -4.81 8.45
CA ARG A 34 31.69 -4.00 7.54
C ARG A 34 30.75 -3.32 6.56
N MET A 35 30.44 -2.06 6.84
CA MET A 35 29.74 -1.20 5.91
C MET A 35 30.70 -0.85 4.76
N ASP A 36 30.27 -1.06 3.51
CA ASP A 36 30.99 -0.57 2.33
C ASP A 36 31.08 0.95 2.41
N GLU A 37 32.27 1.54 2.16
CA GLU A 37 32.62 2.97 2.31
C GLU A 37 31.42 3.92 2.30
N ILE A 38 30.74 4.04 3.45
CA ILE A 38 29.67 5.00 3.63
C ILE A 38 30.40 6.30 3.93
N GLU A 39 30.27 7.27 3.04
CA GLU A 39 30.69 8.64 3.28
C GLU A 39 29.78 9.20 4.39
N LEU A 40 30.17 8.94 5.64
CA LEU A 40 29.45 9.42 6.81
C LEU A 40 29.74 10.91 6.93
N CYS A 41 28.72 11.75 6.71
CA CYS A 41 28.81 13.17 6.98
C CYS A 41 28.72 13.38 8.50
N TYR A 42 29.88 13.52 9.14
CA TYR A 42 30.03 13.86 10.56
C TYR A 42 30.28 15.35 10.78
N ASP A 43 30.15 16.15 9.73
CA ASP A 43 30.38 17.58 9.82
C ASP A 43 29.24 18.23 10.62
N VAL A 44 29.61 18.89 11.72
CA VAL A 44 28.67 19.61 12.58
C VAL A 44 28.85 21.10 12.27
N PRO A 45 27.88 21.76 11.62
CA PRO A 45 28.00 23.16 11.26
C PRO A 45 28.21 24.03 12.50
N ASN A 46 29.17 24.96 12.43
CA ASN A 46 29.34 25.99 13.46
C ASN A 46 28.33 27.14 13.28
N GLU A 47 28.23 28.06 14.24
CA GLU A 47 27.25 29.16 14.18
C GLU A 47 27.37 30.04 12.91
N LEU A 48 28.57 30.21 12.36
CA LEU A 48 28.81 30.94 11.11
C LEU A 48 28.37 30.12 9.88
N ASP A 49 28.62 28.81 9.87
CA ASP A 49 28.18 27.90 8.80
C ASP A 49 26.64 27.82 8.70
N VAL A 50 25.95 27.94 9.85
CA VAL A 50 24.48 27.99 9.91
C VAL A 50 23.92 29.28 9.31
N THR A 51 24.66 30.40 9.40
CA THR A 51 24.22 31.68 8.84
C THR A 51 24.32 31.76 7.32
N ASP A 52 25.21 30.98 6.69
CA ASP A 52 25.31 30.85 5.24
C ASP A 52 24.27 29.87 4.65
N PHE A 53 23.63 29.05 5.49
CA PHE A 53 22.48 28.22 5.13
C PHE A 53 21.15 28.99 5.11
N ASN A 54 21.14 30.20 4.56
CA ASN A 54 19.90 30.86 4.11
C ASN A 54 19.42 30.32 2.76
N SER A 55 19.56 29.00 2.54
CA SER A 55 18.68 28.34 1.58
C SER A 55 17.28 28.41 2.16
N THR A 56 16.42 29.23 1.58
CA THR A 56 14.97 29.06 1.70
C THR A 56 14.70 27.58 1.52
N ILE A 57 14.33 26.89 2.61
CA ILE A 57 13.84 25.51 2.55
C ILE A 57 12.50 25.62 1.83
N VAL A 58 12.55 25.67 0.50
CA VAL A 58 11.39 25.37 -0.31
C VAL A 58 11.16 23.89 -0.04
N PRO A 59 10.06 23.47 0.57
CA PRO A 59 9.81 22.06 0.77
C PRO A 59 9.98 21.36 -0.58
N SER A 60 10.92 20.42 -0.66
CA SER A 60 11.21 19.65 -1.88
C SER A 60 10.04 18.76 -2.32
N TYR A 61 8.92 18.79 -1.60
CA TYR A 61 7.68 18.17 -1.97
C TYR A 61 6.64 19.26 -2.28
N THR A 62 6.09 19.21 -3.48
CA THR A 62 4.84 19.89 -3.77
C THR A 62 3.70 18.96 -3.34
N LEU A 63 2.81 19.44 -2.47
CA LEU A 63 1.59 18.72 -2.04
C LEU A 63 0.56 18.53 -3.17
N PHE A 64 0.93 18.85 -4.41
CA PHE A 64 0.06 18.71 -5.56
C PHE A 64 0.09 17.27 -6.08
N LEU A 65 -0.86 16.45 -5.61
CA LEU A 65 -1.01 15.06 -6.04
C LEU A 65 -1.36 14.93 -7.52
N GLY A 66 -1.91 15.98 -8.14
CA GLY A 66 -2.30 16.01 -9.55
C GLY A 66 -3.20 14.83 -9.94
N LYS A 67 -2.96 14.26 -11.11
CA LYS A 67 -3.69 13.11 -11.65
C LYS A 67 -2.99 11.77 -11.39
N THR A 68 -2.21 11.67 -10.32
CA THR A 68 -1.57 10.42 -9.89
C THR A 68 -2.57 9.43 -9.29
N TYR A 69 -2.13 8.18 -9.07
CA TYR A 69 -2.94 7.18 -8.37
C TYR A 69 -3.24 7.59 -6.92
N VAL A 70 -2.28 8.21 -6.22
CA VAL A 70 -2.51 8.75 -4.88
C VAL A 70 -3.57 9.86 -4.93
N GLY A 71 -3.48 10.77 -5.89
CA GLY A 71 -4.51 11.81 -6.10
C GLY A 71 -5.90 11.23 -6.38
N PHE A 72 -5.99 10.09 -7.08
CA PHE A 72 -7.25 9.38 -7.30
C PHE A 72 -7.86 8.88 -5.99
N LYS A 73 -7.05 8.22 -5.15
CA LYS A 73 -7.48 7.71 -3.83
C LYS A 73 -7.92 8.85 -2.91
N GLU A 74 -7.14 9.92 -2.81
CA GLU A 74 -7.46 11.06 -1.96
C GLU A 74 -8.71 11.81 -2.44
N ALA A 75 -8.85 12.03 -3.76
CA ALA A 75 -10.04 12.68 -4.30
C ALA A 75 -11.31 11.85 -4.05
N LEU A 76 -11.20 10.52 -4.15
CA LEU A 76 -12.32 9.62 -3.94
C LEU A 76 -12.67 9.56 -2.44
N GLY A 77 -11.69 9.30 -1.57
CA GLY A 77 -11.88 9.32 -0.12
C GLY A 77 -12.47 10.64 0.37
N PHE A 78 -12.01 11.78 -0.16
CA PHE A 78 -12.57 13.08 0.17
C PHE A 78 -14.05 13.20 -0.25
N LYS A 79 -14.42 12.68 -1.42
CA LYS A 79 -15.82 12.70 -1.89
C LYS A 79 -16.74 11.81 -1.05
N GLU A 80 -16.23 10.69 -0.56
CA GLU A 80 -16.97 9.69 0.22
C GLU A 80 -17.14 10.11 1.68
N SER A 81 -16.06 10.56 2.33
CA SER A 81 -16.01 10.77 3.79
C SER A 81 -15.28 12.05 4.22
N ARG A 82 -14.80 12.88 3.28
CA ARG A 82 -13.83 13.95 3.54
C ARG A 82 -12.47 13.44 4.06
N GLY A 83 -12.15 12.16 3.85
CA GLY A 83 -10.90 11.56 4.30
C GLY A 83 -10.95 10.94 5.70
N ASP A 84 -12.14 10.84 6.30
CA ASP A 84 -12.34 10.32 7.65
C ASP A 84 -12.34 8.77 7.65
N TYR A 85 -11.38 8.17 8.35
CA TYR A 85 -11.24 6.71 8.43
C TYR A 85 -12.17 6.07 9.47
N GLU A 86 -12.73 6.83 10.39
CA GLU A 86 -13.50 6.33 11.53
C GLU A 86 -15.02 6.47 11.31
N THR A 87 -15.42 7.23 10.30
CA THR A 87 -16.84 7.54 10.06
C THR A 87 -17.66 6.32 9.62
N ILE A 88 -18.92 6.31 10.07
CA ILE A 88 -19.96 5.38 9.63
C ILE A 88 -21.18 6.20 9.23
N ASN A 89 -21.65 6.07 7.99
CA ASN A 89 -22.85 6.80 7.58
C ASN A 89 -24.13 6.11 8.05
N GLN A 90 -25.26 6.82 7.88
CA GLN A 90 -26.60 6.34 8.25
C GLN A 90 -27.03 5.02 7.57
N PHE A 91 -26.36 4.62 6.48
CA PHE A 91 -26.62 3.37 5.76
C PHE A 91 -25.63 2.25 6.14
N GLY A 92 -24.72 2.51 7.09
CA GLY A 92 -23.75 1.52 7.59
C GLY A 92 -22.53 1.31 6.71
N TYR A 93 -22.19 2.28 5.83
CA TYR A 93 -20.93 2.26 5.09
C TYR A 93 -19.79 2.81 5.96
N LEU A 94 -18.60 2.25 5.78
CA LEU A 94 -17.51 2.31 6.76
C LEU A 94 -16.28 3.04 6.20
N GLY A 95 -15.74 3.95 7.00
CA GLY A 95 -14.42 4.56 6.85
C GLY A 95 -14.24 5.47 5.64
N LYS A 96 -12.97 5.70 5.28
CA LYS A 96 -12.56 6.75 4.32
C LYS A 96 -13.26 6.61 2.97
N TYR A 97 -13.42 5.37 2.52
CA TYR A 97 -13.99 5.04 1.22
C TYR A 97 -15.45 4.62 1.27
N GLN A 98 -16.09 4.71 2.44
CA GLN A 98 -17.49 4.33 2.64
C GLN A 98 -17.76 2.93 2.08
N PHE A 99 -17.10 1.91 2.63
CA PHE A 99 -17.27 0.53 2.19
C PHE A 99 -18.49 -0.14 2.81
N GLY A 100 -19.26 -0.86 1.98
CA GLY A 100 -20.34 -1.71 2.46
C GLY A 100 -19.82 -3.03 3.02
N LYS A 101 -20.46 -3.56 4.08
CA LYS A 101 -20.06 -4.83 4.74
C LYS A 101 -19.92 -6.01 3.76
N GLY A 102 -20.87 -6.15 2.82
CA GLY A 102 -20.81 -7.22 1.82
C GLY A 102 -19.60 -7.12 0.89
N THR A 103 -19.20 -5.90 0.52
CA THR A 103 -17.99 -5.65 -0.29
C THR A 103 -16.74 -6.01 0.49
N LEU A 104 -16.65 -5.61 1.77
CA LEU A 104 -15.53 -5.97 2.65
C LEU A 104 -15.38 -7.49 2.79
N GLN A 105 -16.49 -8.19 3.04
CA GLN A 105 -16.49 -9.66 3.12
C GLN A 105 -16.00 -10.29 1.81
N MET A 106 -16.41 -9.74 0.66
CA MET A 106 -15.99 -10.20 -0.65
C MET A 106 -14.47 -10.17 -0.82
N ILE A 107 -13.80 -9.16 -0.27
CA ILE A 107 -12.34 -8.96 -0.33
C ILE A 107 -11.60 -9.47 0.93
N GLY A 108 -12.28 -10.27 1.77
CA GLY A 108 -11.65 -11.01 2.88
C GLY A 108 -11.78 -10.38 4.26
N ILE A 109 -12.37 -9.19 4.37
CA ILE A 109 -12.51 -8.46 5.64
C ILE A 109 -13.89 -8.74 6.22
N LYS A 110 -13.94 -9.45 7.37
CA LYS A 110 -15.20 -9.86 8.00
C LYS A 110 -15.59 -9.01 9.21
N ASN A 111 -14.61 -8.45 9.92
CA ASN A 111 -14.82 -7.65 11.12
C ASN A 111 -14.78 -6.16 10.77
N ALA A 112 -15.89 -5.46 11.01
CA ALA A 112 -16.01 -4.02 10.73
C ALA A 112 -15.27 -3.15 11.75
N GLU A 113 -15.19 -3.57 13.01
CA GLU A 113 -14.47 -2.85 14.06
C GLU A 113 -12.96 -2.88 13.80
N THR A 114 -12.42 -4.06 13.49
CA THR A 114 -11.01 -4.20 13.06
C THR A 114 -10.72 -3.37 11.81
N PHE A 115 -11.68 -3.29 10.88
CA PHE A 115 -11.53 -2.49 9.66
C PHE A 115 -11.47 -0.99 9.94
N LEU A 116 -12.30 -0.47 10.83
CA LEU A 116 -12.30 0.95 11.20
C LEU A 116 -11.04 1.32 11.99
N GLY A 117 -10.53 0.43 12.84
CA GLY A 117 -9.31 0.65 13.62
C GLY A 117 -8.00 0.54 12.85
N ASP A 118 -8.02 0.08 11.59
CA ASP A 118 -6.80 -0.12 10.77
C ASP A 118 -6.90 0.66 9.45
N THR A 119 -6.34 1.87 9.45
CA THR A 119 -6.31 2.75 8.27
C THR A 119 -5.57 2.13 7.08
N TYR A 120 -4.52 1.35 7.35
CA TYR A 120 -3.76 0.65 6.32
C TYR A 120 -4.59 -0.47 5.67
N LEU A 121 -5.41 -1.17 6.46
CA LEU A 121 -6.36 -2.14 5.93
C LEU A 121 -7.43 -1.48 5.03
N GLN A 122 -7.87 -0.26 5.34
CA GLN A 122 -8.79 0.48 4.47
C GLN A 122 -8.17 0.82 3.11
N GLU A 123 -6.90 1.24 3.11
CA GLU A 123 -6.14 1.48 1.87
C GLU A 123 -5.94 0.19 1.05
N LYS A 124 -5.60 -0.93 1.71
CA LYS A 124 -5.53 -2.25 1.07
C LYS A 124 -6.88 -2.71 0.52
N ALA A 125 -7.96 -2.44 1.24
CA ALA A 125 -9.32 -2.76 0.80
C ALA A 125 -9.68 -2.02 -0.48
N PHE A 126 -9.31 -0.74 -0.57
CA PHE A 126 -9.46 0.07 -1.78
C PHE A 126 -8.72 -0.56 -2.96
N ASP A 127 -7.43 -0.86 -2.79
CA ASP A 127 -6.60 -1.46 -3.86
C ASP A 127 -7.17 -2.82 -4.33
N ALA A 128 -7.56 -3.68 -3.39
CA ALA A 128 -8.14 -4.98 -3.70
C ALA A 128 -9.48 -4.87 -4.45
N TYR A 129 -10.35 -3.94 -4.02
CA TYR A 129 -11.64 -3.74 -4.67
C TYR A 129 -11.49 -3.12 -6.07
N ALA A 130 -10.60 -2.14 -6.22
CA ALA A 130 -10.26 -1.56 -7.51
C ALA A 130 -9.70 -2.61 -8.48
N ALA A 131 -8.79 -3.48 -8.02
CA ALA A 131 -8.25 -4.58 -8.81
C ALA A 131 -9.32 -5.57 -9.30
N ARG A 132 -10.31 -5.90 -8.45
CA ARG A 132 -11.45 -6.74 -8.85
C ARG A 132 -12.35 -6.04 -9.85
N ASN A 133 -12.71 -4.79 -9.60
CA ASN A 133 -13.54 -4.01 -10.51
C ASN A 133 -12.85 -3.86 -11.88
N LYS A 134 -11.54 -3.60 -11.91
CA LYS A 134 -10.73 -3.56 -13.14
C LYS A 134 -10.78 -4.89 -13.87
N TRP A 135 -10.68 -6.02 -13.16
CA TRP A 135 -10.83 -7.34 -13.78
C TRP A 135 -12.23 -7.57 -14.36
N ILE A 136 -13.29 -7.25 -13.62
CA ILE A 136 -14.69 -7.43 -14.06
C ILE A 136 -14.99 -6.59 -15.30
N LEU A 137 -14.47 -5.36 -15.34
CA LEU A 137 -14.73 -4.38 -16.38
C LEU A 137 -13.66 -4.32 -17.47
N ARG A 138 -12.62 -5.16 -17.45
CA ARG A 138 -11.47 -5.12 -18.40
C ARG A 138 -11.88 -5.01 -19.88
N ARG A 139 -12.94 -5.72 -20.28
CA ARG A 139 -13.47 -5.69 -21.65
C ARG A 139 -14.20 -4.38 -21.94
N ASP A 140 -14.98 -3.89 -20.98
CA ASP A 140 -15.73 -2.65 -21.09
C ASP A 140 -14.78 -1.44 -21.05
N ILE A 141 -13.75 -1.44 -20.20
CA ILE A 141 -12.65 -0.45 -20.19
C ILE A 141 -11.99 -0.40 -21.58
N LYS A 142 -11.54 -1.54 -22.13
CA LYS A 142 -10.93 -1.59 -23.46
C LYS A 142 -11.85 -1.05 -24.56
N ARG A 143 -13.15 -1.33 -24.46
CA ARG A 143 -14.13 -0.95 -25.48
C ARG A 143 -14.50 0.54 -25.44
N TYR A 144 -14.70 1.09 -24.24
CA TYR A 144 -15.32 2.40 -24.06
C TYR A 144 -14.35 3.51 -23.65
N ARG A 145 -13.12 3.20 -23.20
CA ARG A 145 -12.12 4.23 -22.87
C ARG A 145 -11.92 5.18 -24.07
N GLY A 146 -12.01 6.48 -23.80
CA GLY A 146 -11.89 7.55 -24.79
C GLY A 146 -13.19 7.93 -25.51
N ARG A 147 -14.26 7.11 -25.39
CA ARG A 147 -15.57 7.40 -26.01
C ARG A 147 -16.43 8.28 -25.12
N TYR A 148 -17.44 8.91 -25.71
CA TYR A 148 -18.49 9.60 -24.99
C TYR A 148 -19.69 8.67 -24.79
N ILE A 149 -20.12 8.50 -23.54
CA ILE A 149 -21.29 7.69 -23.16
C ILE A 149 -22.14 8.52 -22.20
N GLY A 150 -23.43 8.66 -22.48
CA GLY A 150 -24.33 9.54 -21.71
C GLY A 150 -23.79 10.99 -21.59
N GLY A 151 -23.14 11.50 -22.64
CA GLY A 151 -22.56 12.86 -22.66
C GLY A 151 -21.25 13.05 -21.90
N VAL A 152 -20.62 11.98 -21.37
CA VAL A 152 -19.36 12.07 -20.62
C VAL A 152 -18.25 11.27 -21.30
N LYS A 153 -17.04 11.85 -21.38
CA LYS A 153 -15.85 11.14 -21.86
C LYS A 153 -15.44 10.08 -20.84
N VAL A 154 -15.50 8.82 -21.25
CA VAL A 154 -15.20 7.66 -20.43
C VAL A 154 -13.69 7.47 -20.32
N THR A 155 -13.19 7.34 -19.10
CA THR A 155 -11.79 7.01 -18.79
C THR A 155 -11.73 5.80 -17.86
N GLU A 156 -10.56 5.15 -17.76
CA GLU A 156 -10.41 4.00 -16.85
C GLU A 156 -10.66 4.40 -15.39
N SER A 157 -10.04 5.49 -14.92
CA SER A 157 -10.25 6.05 -13.58
C SER A 157 -11.72 6.38 -13.29
N GLY A 158 -12.41 7.02 -14.25
CA GLY A 158 -13.83 7.28 -14.13
C GLY A 158 -14.67 6.00 -14.01
N ILE A 159 -14.34 4.96 -14.79
CA ILE A 159 -15.02 3.65 -14.71
C ILE A 159 -14.80 3.01 -13.34
N LEU A 160 -13.56 3.02 -12.83
CA LEU A 160 -13.23 2.42 -11.55
C LEU A 160 -13.90 3.15 -10.39
N ALA A 161 -13.93 4.48 -10.41
CA ALA A 161 -14.67 5.26 -9.42
C ALA A 161 -16.18 4.99 -9.51
N ALA A 162 -16.76 4.99 -10.71
CA ALA A 162 -18.19 4.67 -10.85
C ALA A 162 -18.52 3.24 -10.38
N ALA A 163 -17.58 2.31 -10.53
CA ALA A 163 -17.72 0.94 -10.02
C ALA A 163 -17.58 0.87 -8.51
N HIS A 164 -16.80 1.77 -7.89
CA HIS A 164 -16.75 1.94 -6.44
C HIS A 164 -18.13 2.35 -5.90
N LEU A 165 -18.74 3.37 -6.52
CA LEU A 165 -20.06 3.89 -6.14
C LEU A 165 -21.19 2.85 -6.36
N ALA A 166 -21.31 2.36 -7.59
CA ALA A 166 -22.51 1.67 -8.06
C ALA A 166 -22.32 0.16 -8.21
N GLY A 167 -21.11 -0.35 -8.01
CA GLY A 167 -20.71 -1.70 -8.38
C GLY A 167 -20.47 -1.88 -9.88
N ALA A 168 -19.53 -2.77 -10.23
CA ALA A 168 -19.16 -3.04 -11.61
C ALA A 168 -20.32 -3.55 -12.50
N GLY A 169 -21.34 -4.20 -11.91
CA GLY A 169 -22.52 -4.67 -12.63
C GLY A 169 -23.35 -3.53 -13.21
N ASN A 170 -23.59 -2.47 -12.42
CA ASN A 170 -24.37 -1.32 -12.87
C ASN A 170 -23.59 -0.47 -13.86
N VAL A 171 -22.28 -0.30 -13.66
CA VAL A 171 -21.41 0.37 -14.64
C VAL A 171 -21.43 -0.34 -15.99
N LYS A 172 -21.41 -1.68 -15.99
CA LYS A 172 -21.52 -2.48 -17.23
C LYS A 172 -22.84 -2.22 -17.95
N LYS A 173 -23.97 -2.17 -17.23
CA LYS A 173 -25.29 -1.86 -17.82
C LYS A 173 -25.33 -0.44 -18.39
N PHE A 174 -24.83 0.55 -17.65
CA PHE A 174 -24.74 1.93 -18.10
C PHE A 174 -23.90 2.06 -19.38
N LEU A 175 -22.69 1.48 -19.40
CA LEU A 175 -21.80 1.59 -20.56
C LEU A 175 -22.37 0.91 -21.81
N ARG A 176 -23.04 -0.24 -21.65
CA ARG A 176 -23.57 -1.02 -22.78
C ARG A 176 -24.89 -0.49 -23.33
N SER A 177 -25.64 0.26 -22.54
CA SER A 177 -26.86 0.95 -22.97
C SER A 177 -26.60 2.35 -23.52
N GLY A 178 -25.34 2.72 -23.78
CA GLY A 178 -25.02 4.08 -24.24
C GLY A 178 -25.29 5.18 -23.19
N GLY A 179 -25.56 4.81 -21.93
CA GLY A 179 -25.87 5.72 -20.84
C GLY A 179 -27.37 5.94 -20.61
N GLU A 180 -28.24 5.15 -21.25
CA GLU A 180 -29.69 5.15 -21.00
C GLU A 180 -30.06 4.49 -19.67
N VAL A 181 -29.46 3.34 -19.34
CA VAL A 181 -29.70 2.67 -18.06
C VAL A 181 -28.89 3.35 -16.97
N GLY A 182 -29.59 4.17 -16.18
CA GLY A 182 -29.02 4.89 -15.05
C GLY A 182 -28.87 4.06 -13.77
N PHE A 183 -28.13 4.63 -12.83
CA PHE A 183 -28.08 4.25 -11.43
C PHE A 183 -27.94 5.55 -10.63
N ALA A 184 -28.63 5.63 -9.49
CA ALA A 184 -28.42 6.64 -8.47
C ALA A 184 -28.28 5.94 -7.12
N ASP A 185 -27.30 6.37 -6.32
CA ASP A 185 -27.19 5.91 -4.93
C ASP A 185 -28.27 6.55 -4.04
N ALA A 186 -28.26 6.21 -2.75
CA ALA A 186 -29.22 6.76 -1.79
C ALA A 186 -29.11 8.30 -1.61
N ASN A 187 -28.01 8.91 -2.06
CA ASN A 187 -27.78 10.36 -2.03
C ASN A 187 -28.05 11.02 -3.40
N GLY A 188 -28.59 10.30 -4.38
CA GLY A 188 -28.85 10.80 -5.74
C GLY A 188 -27.62 10.89 -6.65
N THR A 189 -26.48 10.38 -6.22
CA THR A 189 -25.23 10.37 -6.97
C THR A 189 -25.27 9.35 -8.10
N SER A 190 -24.99 9.79 -9.32
CA SER A 190 -25.06 8.94 -10.51
C SER A 190 -23.70 8.40 -11.01
N ILE A 191 -23.75 7.29 -11.76
CA ILE A 191 -22.58 6.78 -12.51
C ILE A 191 -21.96 7.86 -13.41
N ARG A 192 -22.81 8.65 -14.08
CA ARG A 192 -22.39 9.74 -14.95
C ARG A 192 -21.58 10.80 -14.20
N TYR A 193 -22.00 11.13 -12.97
CA TYR A 193 -21.27 12.05 -12.11
C TYR A 193 -19.87 11.52 -11.77
N TYR A 194 -19.74 10.23 -11.39
CA TYR A 194 -18.42 9.66 -11.04
C TYR A 194 -17.52 9.51 -12.26
N LEU A 195 -18.06 9.11 -13.41
CA LEU A 195 -17.32 9.07 -14.68
C LEU A 195 -16.71 10.43 -15.03
N LYS A 196 -17.45 11.52 -14.81
CA LYS A 196 -16.99 12.88 -15.08
C LYS A 196 -16.00 13.37 -14.03
N LYS A 197 -16.35 13.25 -12.75
CA LYS A 197 -15.59 13.81 -11.62
C LYS A 197 -14.21 13.15 -11.47
N PHE A 198 -14.15 11.83 -11.64
CA PHE A 198 -12.93 11.06 -11.47
C PHE A 198 -12.22 10.76 -12.79
N SER A 199 -12.45 11.60 -13.79
CA SER A 199 -11.83 11.42 -15.10
C SER A 199 -10.35 11.83 -15.10
N GLY A 200 -9.55 11.05 -15.82
CA GLY A 200 -8.18 11.41 -16.19
C GLY A 200 -7.12 11.17 -15.13
N TYR A 201 -7.41 10.44 -14.05
CA TYR A 201 -6.37 9.96 -13.14
C TYR A 201 -5.65 8.75 -13.72
N ASP A 202 -4.36 8.63 -13.40
CA ASP A 202 -3.53 7.49 -13.71
C ASP A 202 -3.84 6.31 -12.78
N THR A 203 -4.34 5.24 -13.38
CA THR A 203 -4.68 3.97 -12.72
C THR A 203 -3.89 2.80 -13.31
N SER A 204 -2.79 3.08 -14.01
CA SER A 204 -1.92 2.09 -14.65
C SER A 204 -1.39 1.06 -13.64
N HIS A 205 -1.03 1.51 -12.44
CA HIS A 205 -0.52 0.68 -11.34
C HIS A 205 -1.51 -0.40 -10.85
N ILE A 206 -2.81 -0.22 -11.08
CA ILE A 206 -3.82 -1.19 -10.64
C ILE A 206 -3.76 -2.42 -11.54
N VAL A 207 -3.31 -3.54 -11.02
CA VAL A 207 -3.28 -4.81 -11.74
C VAL A 207 -4.65 -5.50 -11.61
N ALA A 208 -5.26 -5.85 -12.74
CA ALA A 208 -6.56 -6.52 -12.75
C ALA A 208 -6.48 -7.93 -12.15
N ASN A 209 -7.20 -8.19 -11.06
CA ASN A 209 -7.18 -9.48 -10.38
C ASN A 209 -8.58 -9.93 -9.93
N LYS A 210 -9.04 -11.09 -10.44
CA LYS A 210 -10.37 -11.67 -10.14
C LYS A 210 -10.58 -11.97 -8.66
N LYS A 211 -9.53 -12.41 -7.97
CA LYS A 211 -9.57 -12.95 -6.61
C LYS A 211 -8.86 -12.04 -5.61
N ALA A 212 -8.60 -10.77 -5.96
CA ALA A 212 -7.86 -9.86 -5.08
C ALA A 212 -8.50 -9.79 -3.69
N LYS A 213 -7.70 -9.87 -2.63
CA LYS A 213 -8.17 -9.70 -1.26
C LYS A 213 -7.28 -8.67 -0.57
N ALA A 214 -7.82 -8.02 0.44
CA ALA A 214 -7.06 -7.12 1.30
C ALA A 214 -6.21 -7.90 2.33
N ILE A 215 -6.67 -9.13 2.65
CA ILE A 215 -6.07 -10.09 3.58
C ILE A 215 -6.03 -11.47 2.93
#